data_AF-A0A6G1LFI4-F1
#
_entry.id   AF-A0A6G1LFI4-F1
#
_cell.length_a   1.000
_cell.length_b   1.000
_cell.length_c   1.000
_cell.angle_alpha   90.00
_cell.angle_beta   90.00
_cell.angle_gamma   90.00
#
_symmetry.space_group_name_H-M   'P 1'
#
loop_
_entity.id
_entity.type
_entity.pdbx_description
1 polymer ?
#
loop_
_entity_poly.entity_id
_entity_poly.type
_entity_poly.pdbx_seq_one_letter_code
_entity_poly.pdbx_strand_id
1 'polypeptide(L)' 'MGEQNSASAALAAYKYPLLATLYITVTGAAFWRVRRQPYSTAIKWEQYETIFKGTTLGAAIAGLVMSGASIGVGAAS' A
#
# COMPACT_ATOMS: atom_id res chain seq x y z
N MET A 1 2.41 -32.16 -8.89
CA MET A 1 3.29 -31.29 -8.06
C MET A 1 3.93 -30.13 -8.85
N GLY A 2 3.49 -29.81 -10.07
CA GLY A 2 4.10 -28.76 -10.92
C GLY A 2 3.44 -27.36 -10.86
N GLU A 3 2.14 -27.28 -10.58
CA GLU A 3 1.39 -26.00 -10.64
C GLU A 3 1.70 -25.04 -9.49
N GLN A 4 2.03 -25.56 -8.29
CA GLN A 4 2.37 -24.72 -7.14
C GLN A 4 3.67 -23.95 -7.35
N ASN A 5 4.66 -24.54 -8.03
CA ASN A 5 5.93 -23.87 -8.34
C ASN A 5 5.76 -22.72 -9.34
N SER A 6 4.85 -22.86 -10.30
CA SER A 6 4.55 -21.82 -11.29
C SER A 6 3.87 -20.61 -10.64
N ALA A 7 2.92 -20.83 -9.73
CA ALA A 7 2.24 -19.76 -9.02
C ALA A 7 3.19 -19.00 -8.08
N SER A 8 4.05 -19.70 -7.35
CA SER A 8 5.07 -19.07 -6.50
C SER A 8 6.09 -18.26 -7.30
N ALA A 9 6.51 -18.76 -8.47
CA ALA A 9 7.42 -18.04 -9.37
C ALA A 9 6.77 -16.80 -9.99
N ALA A 10 5.51 -16.92 -10.44
CA ALA A 10 4.75 -15.78 -10.94
C ALA A 10 4.52 -14.73 -9.85
N LEU A 11 4.16 -15.15 -8.64
CA LEU A 11 3.96 -14.25 -7.51
C LEU A 11 5.27 -13.54 -7.14
N ALA A 12 6.41 -14.24 -7.15
CA ALA A 12 7.72 -13.62 -6.93
C ALA A 12 8.07 -12.56 -8.00
N ALA A 13 7.71 -12.80 -9.26
CA ALA A 13 7.95 -11.86 -10.35
C ALA A 13 7.01 -10.63 -10.30
N TYR A 14 5.76 -10.83 -9.91
CA TYR A 14 4.73 -9.78 -9.94
C TYR A 14 4.48 -9.09 -8.59
N LYS A 15 5.14 -9.49 -7.51
CA LYS A 15 4.88 -8.96 -6.16
C LYS A 15 4.99 -7.43 -6.05
N TYR A 16 6.03 -6.82 -6.61
CA TYR A 16 6.20 -5.36 -6.57
C TYR A 16 5.27 -4.62 -7.55
N PRO A 17 5.09 -5.07 -8.80
CA PRO A 17 4.06 -4.52 -9.70
C PRO A 17 2.66 -4.55 -9.07
N LEU A 18 2.26 -5.68 -8.47
CA LEU A 18 0.97 -5.81 -7.80
C LEU A 18 0.85 -4.86 -6.60
N LEU A 19 1.91 -4.73 -5.80
CA LEU A 19 1.94 -3.79 -4.68
C LEU A 19 1.79 -2.34 -5.16
N ALA A 20 2.46 -1.96 -6.25
CA ALA A 20 2.37 -0.63 -6.84
C ALA A 20 0.97 -0.36 -7.41
N THR A 21 0.38 -1.32 -8.13
CA THR A 21 -1.00 -1.21 -8.64
C THR A 21 -1.98 -1.05 -7.49
N LEU A 22 -1.87 -1.90 -6.46
CA LEU A 22 -2.72 -1.83 -5.27
C LEU A 22 -2.61 -0.47 -4.56
N TYR A 23 -1.38 0.02 -4.39
CA TYR A 23 -1.10 1.33 -3.78
C TYR A 23 -1.78 2.47 -4.54
N ILE A 24 -1.66 2.48 -5.87
CA ILE A 24 -2.29 3.50 -6.73
C ILE A 24 -3.81 3.40 -6.66
N THR A 25 -4.37 2.19 -6.76
CA THR A 25 -5.83 1.97 -6.72
C THR A 25 -6.43 2.41 -5.39
N VAL A 26 -5.82 2.03 -4.26
CA VAL A 26 -6.31 2.39 -2.91
C VAL A 26 -6.20 3.89 -2.67
N THR A 27 -5.05 4.50 -2.97
CA THR A 27 -4.84 5.94 -2.80
C THR A 27 -5.77 6.75 -3.69
N GLY A 28 -5.90 6.36 -4.96
CA GLY A 28 -6.79 7.01 -5.92
C GLY A 28 -8.26 6.93 -5.52
N ALA A 29 -8.73 5.77 -5.04
CA ALA A 29 -10.10 5.60 -4.56
C ALA A 29 -10.38 6.48 -3.33
N ALA A 30 -9.43 6.56 -2.40
CA ALA A 30 -9.54 7.43 -1.23
C ALA A 30 -9.59 8.92 -1.62
N PHE A 31 -8.74 9.35 -2.55
CA PHE A 31 -8.75 10.72 -3.06
C PHE A 31 -10.06 11.06 -3.77
N TRP A 32 -10.60 10.14 -4.58
CA TRP A 32 -11.89 10.32 -5.24
C TRP A 32 -13.04 10.48 -4.23
N ARG A 33 -12.99 9.75 -3.11
CA ARG A 33 -13.94 9.89 -2.01
C ARG A 33 -13.86 11.28 -1.37
N VAL A 34 -12.65 11.75 -1.03
CA VAL A 34 -12.44 13.10 -0.46
C VAL A 34 -12.93 14.20 -1.40
N ARG A 35 -12.64 14.06 -2.70
CA ARG A 35 -13.07 15.04 -3.71
C ARG A 35 -14.59 15.24 -3.71
N ARG A 36 -15.36 14.17 -3.53
CA ARG A 36 -16.84 14.16 -3.53
C ARG A 36 -17.47 14.69 -2.25
N GLN A 37 -16.71 14.85 -1.17
CA GLN A 37 -17.25 15.38 0.09
C GLN A 37 -17.48 16.90 0.01
N PRO A 38 -18.51 17.45 0.65
CA PRO A 38 -18.81 18.90 0.63
C PRO A 38 -17.98 19.68 1.67
N TYR A 39 -16.68 19.39 1.78
CA TYR A 39 -15.75 20.11 2.66
C TYR A 39 -15.04 21.27 1.95
N SER A 40 -14.56 22.22 2.74
CA SER A 40 -13.71 23.31 2.24
C SER A 40 -12.42 22.77 1.63
N THR A 41 -11.82 23.55 0.74
CA THR A 41 -10.57 23.19 0.04
C THR A 41 -9.41 22.94 1.00
N ALA A 42 -9.31 23.72 2.09
CA ALA A 42 -8.30 23.56 3.12
C ALA A 42 -8.39 22.20 3.83
N ILE A 43 -9.60 21.80 4.26
CA ILE A 43 -9.82 20.51 4.93
C ILE A 43 -9.52 19.34 3.97
N LYS A 44 -9.91 19.46 2.69
CA LYS A 44 -9.57 18.43 1.70
C LYS A 44 -8.07 18.28 1.50
N TRP A 45 -7.32 19.37 1.55
CA TRP A 45 -5.85 19.34 1.42
C TRP A 45 -5.21 18.55 2.56
N GLU A 46 -5.60 18.84 3.80
CA GLU A 46 -5.13 18.10 4.99
C GLU A 46 -5.48 16.60 4.92
N GLN A 47 -6.66 16.28 4.40
CA GLN A 47 -7.09 14.89 4.17
C GLN A 47 -6.25 14.20 3.10
N TYR A 48 -5.97 14.86 1.97
CA TYR A 48 -5.10 14.29 0.93
C TYR A 48 -3.71 14.01 1.47
N GLU A 49 -3.14 14.93 2.24
CA GLU A 49 -1.83 14.78 2.86
C GLU A 49 -1.80 13.59 3.83
N THR A 50 -2.81 13.47 4.69
CA THR A 50 -2.92 12.38 5.67
C THR A 50 -3.08 11.03 4.98
N ILE A 51 -3.94 10.94 3.97
CA ILE A 51 -4.14 9.72 3.18
C ILE A 51 -2.84 9.34 2.49
N PHE A 52 -2.17 10.27 1.82
CA PHE A 52 -0.92 10.02 1.11
C PHE A 52 0.17 9.51 2.06
N LYS A 53 0.36 10.17 3.22
CA LYS A 53 1.33 9.74 4.23
C LYS A 53 1.03 8.32 4.73
N GLY A 54 -0.24 8.04 5.05
CA GLY A 54 -0.67 6.74 5.55
C GLY A 54 -0.51 5.62 4.53
N THR A 55 -0.96 5.83 3.29
CA THR A 55 -0.86 4.81 2.24
C THR A 55 0.58 4.57 1.81
N THR A 56 1.41 5.62 1.75
CA THR A 56 2.84 5.50 1.41
C THR A 56 3.58 4.71 2.49
N LEU A 57 3.34 5.02 3.77
CA LEU A 57 3.94 4.27 4.88
C LEU A 57 3.51 2.80 4.86
N GLY A 58 2.21 2.53 4.66
CA GLY A 58 1.68 1.18 4.56
C GLY A 58 2.29 0.39 3.39
N ALA A 59 2.43 1.01 2.22
CA ALA A 59 3.07 0.40 1.06
C ALA A 59 4.55 0.11 1.29
N ALA A 60 5.27 1.01 1.97
CA ALA A 60 6.67 0.81 2.33
C ALA A 60 6.84 -0.37 3.29
N ILE A 61 6.01 -0.45 4.33
CA ILE A 61 5.99 -1.57 5.28
C ILE A 61 5.66 -2.88 4.56
N ALA A 62 4.63 -2.89 3.72
CA ALA A 62 4.27 -4.08 2.94
C ALA A 62 5.42 -4.52 2.02
N GLY A 63 6.09 -3.57 1.36
CA GLY A 63 7.26 -3.83 0.52
C GLY A 63 8.42 -4.46 1.30
N LEU A 64 8.69 -3.98 2.52
CA LEU A 64 9.72 -4.54 3.42
C LEU A 64 9.38 -5.97 3.86
N VAL A 65 8.13 -6.22 4.27
CA VAL A 65 7.67 -7.57 4.62
C VAL A 65 7.81 -8.52 3.42
N MET A 66 7.45 -8.05 2.21
CA MET A 66 7.52 -8.82 0.97
C MET A 66 8.95 -9.04 0.44
N SER A 67 9.91 -8.21 0.86
CA SER A 67 11.34 -8.41 0.56
C SER A 67 12.00 -9.42 1.49
N GLY A 68 11.31 -9.84 2.55
CA GLY A 68 11.87 -10.69 3.61
C GLY A 68 12.69 -9.90 4.63
N ALA A 69 12.66 -8.57 4.59
CA ALA A 69 13.25 -7.73 5.62
C ALA A 69 12.41 -7.86 6.90
N SER A 70 12.98 -8.44 7.94
CA SER A 70 12.39 -8.41 9.27
C SER A 70 12.43 -6.97 9.79
N ILE A 71 11.27 -6.32 9.88
CA ILE A 71 11.14 -5.12 10.71
C ILE A 71 11.30 -5.63 12.13
N GLY A 72 12.45 -5.36 12.76
CA GLY A 72 12.66 -5.60 14.18
C GLY A 72 11.73 -4.71 14.99
N VAL A 73 10.44 -5.03 15.01
CA VAL A 73 9.53 -4.60 16.07
C VAL A 73 9.98 -5.44 17.25
N GLY A 74 10.81 -4.86 18.11
CA GLY A 74 11.07 -5.43 19.42
C GLY A 74 9.72 -5.74 20.06
N ALA A 75 9.42 -7.03 20.18
CA ALA A 75 8.44 -7.49 21.14
C ALA A 75 8.98 -7.08 22.51
N ALA A 76 8.53 -5.91 22.98
CA ALA A 76 8.63 -5.57 24.38
C ALA A 76 7.63 -6.49 25.10
N SER A 77 8.14 -7.64 25.54
CA SER A 77 7.57 -8.50 26.56
C SER A 77 8.65 -8.78 27.59
#